data_AF-A0A171AGN4-F1
#
_entry.id   AF-A0A171AGN4-F1
#
_cell.length_a   1.000
_cell.length_b   1.000
_cell.length_c   1.000
_cell.angle_alpha   90.00
_cell.angle_beta   90.00
_cell.angle_gamma   90.00
#
_symmetry.space_group_name_H-M   'P 1'
#
loop_
_entity.id
_entity.type
_entity.pdbx_description
1 polymer ?
#
loop_
_entity_poly.entity_id
_entity_poly.type
_entity_poly.pdbx_seq_one_letter_code
_entity_poly.pdbx_strand_id
1 'polypeptide(L)'
;MPTDHACQAAADLVAHSLPPLREHLGAAGGHGGPADGAAGLLTFLDGLYAELHGTLTGWHSTAGDRIRDALGLPPPGPEGTAPPARPRPSGWEALGLVRHRAEEILTALSVRSRGEAVGAEDLLRRLELVEDAFAGALRRLGVPVRESVHHAAELAAATGSLFGVRPTARPPAPDPPPAPARPQPPAAPFASLPQMSRWSQDGMP
;
A
#
# COMPACT_ATOMS: atom_id res chain seq x y z
N MET A 1 -3.35 -27.08 2.37
CA MET A 1 -3.70 -26.55 1.03
C MET A 1 -4.66 -25.38 1.24
N PRO A 2 -4.47 -24.23 0.58
CA PRO A 2 -5.40 -23.11 0.67
C PRO A 2 -6.75 -23.54 0.09
N THR A 3 -7.83 -23.26 0.81
CA THR A 3 -9.19 -23.55 0.32
C THR A 3 -9.69 -22.40 -0.55
N ASP A 4 -10.65 -22.67 -1.44
CA ASP A 4 -11.27 -21.61 -2.26
C ASP A 4 -11.84 -20.48 -1.40
N HIS A 5 -12.40 -20.83 -0.24
CA HIS A 5 -12.86 -19.88 0.76
C HIS A 5 -11.71 -19.02 1.33
N ALA A 6 -10.54 -19.59 1.61
CA ALA A 6 -9.40 -18.83 2.11
C ALA A 6 -8.86 -17.86 1.03
N CYS A 7 -8.79 -18.30 -0.23
CA CYS A 7 -8.41 -17.45 -1.35
C CYS A 7 -9.40 -16.31 -1.57
N GLN A 8 -10.71 -16.60 -1.50
CA GLN A 8 -11.77 -15.58 -1.59
C GLN A 8 -11.67 -14.58 -0.44
N ALA A 9 -11.57 -15.05 0.80
CA ALA A 9 -11.46 -14.18 1.98
C ALA A 9 -10.22 -13.27 1.93
N ALA A 10 -9.07 -13.80 1.50
CA ALA A 10 -7.85 -13.01 1.32
C ALA A 10 -8.00 -11.98 0.19
N ALA A 11 -8.60 -12.37 -0.95
CA ALA A 11 -8.86 -11.44 -2.05
C ALA A 11 -9.83 -10.34 -1.64
N ASP A 12 -10.86 -10.65 -0.84
CA ASP A 12 -11.79 -9.67 -0.30
C ASP A 12 -11.08 -8.71 0.66
N LEU A 13 -10.25 -9.19 1.59
CA LEU A 13 -9.45 -8.34 2.47
C LEU A 13 -8.61 -7.34 1.67
N VAL A 14 -7.91 -7.81 0.64
CA VAL A 14 -7.13 -6.94 -0.24
C VAL A 14 -8.06 -5.96 -0.96
N ALA A 15 -9.16 -6.41 -1.55
CA ALA A 15 -10.11 -5.56 -2.28
C ALA A 15 -10.65 -4.40 -1.43
N HIS A 16 -10.85 -4.59 -0.12
CA HIS A 16 -11.25 -3.50 0.79
C HIS A 16 -10.15 -2.47 1.02
N SER A 17 -8.87 -2.86 0.90
CA SER A 17 -7.71 -1.97 1.07
C SER A 17 -7.30 -1.21 -0.20
N LEU A 18 -7.80 -1.62 -1.38
CA LEU A 18 -7.39 -1.03 -2.66
C LEU A 18 -8.01 0.34 -3.01
N PRO A 19 -9.26 0.70 -2.63
CA PRO A 19 -9.84 1.98 -3.01
C PRO A 19 -9.01 3.20 -2.56
N PRO A 20 -8.53 3.28 -1.30
CA PRO A 20 -7.64 4.37 -0.89
C PRO A 20 -6.35 4.42 -1.71
N LEU A 21 -5.79 3.25 -2.07
CA LEU A 21 -4.57 3.18 -2.89
C LEU A 21 -4.82 3.70 -4.32
N ARG A 22 -5.98 3.40 -4.90
CA ARG A 22 -6.39 3.90 -6.23
C ARG A 22 -6.54 5.41 -6.24
N GLU A 23 -7.09 5.99 -5.17
CA GLU A 23 -7.22 7.45 -5.01
C GLU A 23 -5.86 8.15 -5.01
N HIS A 24 -4.90 7.64 -4.25
CA HIS A 24 -3.52 8.17 -4.24
C HIS A 24 -2.85 8.11 -5.61
N LEU A 25 -3.21 7.12 -6.43
CA LEU A 25 -2.66 6.91 -7.76
C LEU A 25 -3.47 7.61 -8.87
N GLY A 26 -4.46 8.43 -8.51
CA GLY A 26 -5.24 9.24 -9.44
C GLY A 26 -6.24 8.44 -10.29
N ALA A 27 -6.62 7.22 -9.87
CA ALA A 27 -7.63 6.44 -10.57
C ALA A 27 -9.03 6.92 -10.19
N ALA A 28 -9.69 7.65 -11.08
CA ALA A 28 -11.10 8.00 -10.91
C ALA A 28 -11.98 6.75 -11.15
N GLY A 29 -12.65 6.27 -10.10
CA GLY A 29 -13.82 5.39 -10.18
C GLY A 29 -13.61 4.05 -10.88
N GLY A 30 -12.98 3.09 -10.20
CA GLY A 30 -13.03 1.67 -10.56
C GLY A 30 -13.50 0.88 -9.35
N HIS A 31 -14.51 0.01 -9.54
CA HIS A 31 -15.04 -0.80 -8.44
C HIS A 31 -13.94 -1.74 -7.93
N GLY A 32 -13.54 -1.57 -6.67
CA GLY A 32 -12.64 -2.48 -5.92
C GLY A 32 -13.29 -3.84 -5.72
N GLY A 33 -13.44 -4.57 -6.82
CA GLY A 33 -14.03 -5.89 -6.83
C GLY A 33 -13.03 -6.97 -6.41
N PRO A 34 -13.51 -8.18 -6.11
CA PRO A 34 -12.67 -9.32 -5.73
C PRO A 34 -11.61 -9.66 -6.80
N ALA A 35 -11.84 -9.33 -8.08
CA ALA A 35 -10.84 -9.49 -9.14
C ALA A 35 -9.63 -8.55 -8.98
N ASP A 36 -9.85 -7.30 -8.55
CA ASP A 36 -8.77 -6.35 -8.25
C ASP A 36 -8.01 -6.80 -7.00
N GLY A 37 -8.73 -7.25 -5.97
CA GLY A 37 -8.15 -7.83 -4.76
C GLY A 37 -7.27 -9.04 -5.06
N ALA A 38 -7.76 -9.97 -5.88
CA ALA A 38 -7.01 -11.13 -6.33
C ALA A 38 -5.77 -10.74 -7.16
N ALA A 39 -5.85 -9.71 -8.01
CA ALA A 39 -4.70 -9.22 -8.77
C ALA A 39 -3.62 -8.59 -7.88
N GLY A 40 -4.02 -7.81 -6.87
CA GLY A 40 -3.12 -7.27 -5.85
C GLY A 40 -2.44 -8.39 -5.05
N LEU A 41 -3.22 -9.37 -4.62
CA LEU A 41 -2.73 -10.55 -3.90
C LEU A 41 -1.76 -11.38 -4.75
N LEU A 42 -2.05 -11.59 -6.04
CA LEU A 42 -1.15 -12.25 -6.99
C LEU A 42 0.18 -11.51 -7.15
N THR A 43 0.14 -10.19 -7.23
CA THR A 43 1.37 -9.38 -7.34
C THR A 43 2.27 -9.59 -6.12
N PHE A 44 1.68 -9.66 -4.92
CA PHE A 44 2.40 -9.93 -3.68
C PHE A 44 2.92 -11.37 -3.60
N LEU A 45 2.09 -12.36 -3.97
CA LEU A 45 2.49 -13.77 -4.03
C LEU A 45 3.62 -14.01 -5.04
N ASP A 46 3.63 -13.32 -6.18
CA ASP A 46 4.73 -13.35 -7.14
C ASP A 46 6.03 -12.80 -6.53
N GLY A 47 5.94 -11.80 -5.64
CA GLY A 47 7.08 -11.28 -4.89
C GLY A 47 7.64 -12.30 -3.91
N LEU A 48 6.76 -12.99 -3.17
CA LEU A 48 7.14 -14.09 -2.28
C LEU A 48 7.76 -15.26 -3.04
N TYR A 49 7.18 -15.63 -4.18
CA TYR A 49 7.75 -16.64 -5.06
C TYR A 49 9.13 -16.21 -5.59
N ALA A 50 9.29 -14.94 -5.99
CA ALA A 50 10.57 -14.42 -6.44
C ALA A 50 11.63 -14.44 -5.33
N GLU A 51 11.26 -14.09 -4.10
CA GLU A 51 12.16 -14.22 -2.93
C GLU A 51 12.60 -15.66 -2.74
N LEU A 52 11.67 -16.63 -2.79
CA LEU A 52 11.99 -18.06 -2.65
C LEU A 52 13.00 -18.54 -3.70
N HIS A 53 13.00 -17.94 -4.88
CA HIS A 53 13.88 -18.29 -5.99
C HIS A 53 15.09 -17.34 -6.15
N GLY A 54 15.30 -16.40 -5.22
CA GLY A 54 16.42 -15.47 -5.27
C GLY A 54 16.32 -14.41 -6.37
N THR A 55 15.13 -14.16 -6.91
CA THR A 55 14.87 -13.21 -8.01
C THR A 55 14.11 -11.95 -7.55
N LEU A 56 14.04 -11.70 -6.24
CA LEU A 56 13.30 -10.58 -5.65
C LEU A 56 13.70 -9.22 -6.22
N THR A 57 14.99 -8.97 -6.50
CA THR A 57 15.46 -7.72 -7.10
C THR A 57 14.85 -7.47 -8.49
N GLY A 58 14.74 -8.53 -9.31
CA GLY A 58 14.12 -8.46 -10.63
C GLY A 58 12.62 -8.20 -10.53
N TRP A 59 11.93 -8.89 -9.62
CA TRP A 59 10.53 -8.61 -9.32
C TRP A 59 10.34 -7.16 -8.88
N HIS A 60 11.13 -6.68 -7.92
CA HIS A 60 11.02 -5.34 -7.35
C HIS A 60 11.23 -4.24 -8.41
N SER A 61 12.15 -4.45 -9.36
CA SER A 61 12.36 -3.49 -10.47
C SER A 61 11.12 -3.28 -11.35
N THR A 62 10.28 -4.32 -11.50
CA THR A 62 9.05 -4.29 -12.31
C THR A 62 7.77 -4.18 -11.47
N ALA A 63 7.89 -4.14 -10.14
CA ALA A 63 6.74 -4.17 -9.23
C ALA A 63 5.79 -2.98 -9.43
N GLY A 64 6.32 -1.79 -9.77
CA GLY A 64 5.50 -0.62 -10.04
C GLY A 64 4.51 -0.83 -11.19
N ASP A 65 4.98 -1.37 -12.31
CA ASP A 65 4.14 -1.66 -13.48
C ASP A 65 3.12 -2.75 -13.17
N ARG A 66 3.53 -3.81 -12.45
CA ARG A 66 2.63 -4.88 -12.00
C ARG A 66 1.51 -4.37 -11.09
N ILE A 67 1.83 -3.48 -10.15
CA ILE A 67 0.85 -2.86 -9.25
C ILE A 67 -0.12 -2.00 -10.06
N ARG A 68 0.37 -1.21 -11.03
CA ARG A 68 -0.50 -0.43 -11.93
C ARG A 68 -1.43 -1.33 -12.74
N ASP A 69 -0.91 -2.41 -13.31
CA ASP A 69 -1.71 -3.40 -14.07
C ASP A 69 -2.76 -4.07 -13.17
N ALA A 70 -2.39 -4.48 -11.96
CA ALA A 70 -3.29 -5.09 -10.98
C ALA A 70 -4.40 -4.14 -10.54
N LEU A 71 -4.11 -2.84 -10.44
CA LEU A 71 -5.09 -1.78 -10.17
C LEU A 71 -5.80 -1.28 -11.43
N GLY A 72 -5.39 -1.70 -12.61
CA GLY A 72 -6.04 -1.34 -13.87
C GLY A 72 -5.82 0.13 -14.19
N LEU A 73 -4.69 0.65 -13.72
CA LEU A 73 -4.25 2.00 -14.00
C LEU A 73 -3.69 2.03 -15.43
N PRO A 74 -3.94 3.11 -16.18
CA PRO A 74 -3.34 3.26 -17.49
C PRO A 74 -1.81 3.23 -17.40
N PRO A 75 -1.11 2.70 -18.42
CA PRO A 75 0.35 2.71 -18.44
C PRO A 75 0.86 4.15 -18.39
N PRO A 76 2.02 4.41 -17.75
CA PRO A 76 2.65 5.73 -17.79
C PRO A 76 3.17 5.98 -19.22
N GLY A 77 2.47 6.81 -19.98
CA GLY A 77 2.85 7.13 -21.36
C GLY A 77 2.04 8.29 -21.94
N PRO A 78 2.56 8.97 -22.98
CA PRO A 78 1.84 10.03 -23.67
C PRO A 78 0.54 9.45 -24.26
N GLU A 79 -0.56 10.15 -24.01
CA GLU A 79 -1.88 9.90 -24.61
C GLU A 79 -1.73 9.77 -26.13
N GLY A 80 -1.76 8.55 -26.67
CA GLY A 80 -1.64 8.39 -28.12
C GLY A 80 -1.49 6.98 -28.63
N THR A 81 -1.08 6.02 -27.80
CA THR A 81 -1.02 4.61 -28.23
C THR A 81 -1.12 3.71 -27.01
N ALA A 82 -2.26 3.73 -26.32
CA ALA A 82 -2.53 2.73 -25.31
C ALA A 82 -2.61 1.36 -26.02
N PRO A 83 -1.72 0.39 -25.71
CA PRO A 83 -1.93 -0.98 -26.15
C PRO A 83 -3.31 -1.45 -25.63
N PRO A 84 -3.98 -2.38 -26.34
CA PRO A 84 -5.26 -2.89 -25.87
C PRO A 84 -5.11 -3.38 -24.44
N ALA A 85 -5.97 -2.90 -23.55
CA ALA A 85 -6.00 -3.33 -22.16
C ALA A 85 -6.01 -4.87 -22.15
N ARG A 86 -5.01 -5.48 -21.50
CA ARG A 86 -4.96 -6.94 -21.43
C ARG A 86 -6.28 -7.44 -20.83
N PRO A 87 -6.90 -8.50 -21.40
CA PRO A 87 -8.09 -9.09 -20.81
C PRO A 87 -7.79 -9.41 -19.34
N ARG A 88 -8.52 -8.75 -18.44
CA ARG A 88 -8.41 -9.05 -17.02
C ARG A 88 -9.07 -10.40 -16.78
N PRO A 89 -8.41 -11.30 -16.03
CA PRO A 89 -9.06 -12.56 -15.65
C PRO A 89 -10.35 -12.24 -14.91
N SER A 90 -11.39 -13.02 -15.20
CA SER A 90 -12.62 -12.98 -14.43
C SER A 90 -12.34 -13.31 -12.96
N GLY A 91 -13.23 -12.89 -12.04
CA GLY A 91 -12.98 -13.06 -10.60
C GLY A 91 -12.64 -14.48 -10.17
N TRP A 92 -13.28 -15.49 -10.79
CA TRP A 92 -13.00 -16.90 -10.50
C TRP A 92 -11.67 -17.38 -11.10
N GLU A 93 -11.29 -16.90 -12.30
CA GLU A 93 -9.97 -17.20 -12.90
C GLU A 93 -8.85 -16.61 -12.05
N ALA A 94 -9.03 -15.38 -11.56
CA ALA A 94 -8.06 -14.72 -10.70
C ALA A 94 -7.85 -15.49 -9.38
N LEU A 95 -8.93 -16.00 -8.76
CA LEU A 95 -8.84 -16.84 -7.57
C LEU A 95 -8.17 -18.18 -7.85
N GLY A 96 -8.44 -18.79 -9.01
CA GLY A 96 -7.75 -19.99 -9.46
C GLY A 96 -6.24 -19.79 -9.58
N LEU A 97 -5.81 -18.63 -10.10
CA LEU A 97 -4.40 -18.25 -10.16
C LEU A 97 -3.81 -18.01 -8.77
N VAL A 98 -4.53 -17.35 -7.85
CA VAL A 98 -4.09 -17.15 -6.46
C VAL A 98 -3.83 -18.50 -5.79
N ARG A 99 -4.79 -19.44 -5.91
CA ARG A 99 -4.67 -20.78 -5.34
C ARG A 99 -3.46 -21.51 -5.92
N HIS A 100 -3.34 -21.55 -7.25
CA HIS A 100 -2.22 -22.21 -7.93
C HIS A 100 -0.87 -21.65 -7.47
N ARG A 101 -0.71 -20.32 -7.41
CA ARG A 101 0.53 -19.69 -6.95
C ARG A 101 0.82 -20.00 -5.47
N ALA A 102 -0.20 -20.02 -4.62
CA ALA A 102 -0.04 -20.40 -3.22
C ALA A 102 0.38 -21.88 -3.06
N GLU A 103 -0.12 -22.79 -3.90
CA GLU A 103 0.30 -24.19 -3.95
C GLU A 103 1.77 -24.34 -4.38
N GLU A 104 2.23 -23.57 -5.37
CA GLU A 104 3.64 -23.55 -5.79
C GLU A 104 4.56 -23.06 -4.68
N ILE A 105 4.15 -22.02 -3.94
CA ILE A 105 4.89 -21.51 -2.79
C ILE A 105 4.98 -22.57 -1.68
N LEU A 106 3.86 -23.21 -1.33
CA LEU A 106 3.84 -24.30 -0.35
C LEU A 106 4.74 -25.46 -0.78
N THR A 107 4.75 -25.79 -2.07
CA THR A 107 5.62 -26.82 -2.64
C THR A 107 7.08 -26.43 -2.49
N ALA A 108 7.45 -25.21 -2.87
CA ALA A 108 8.81 -24.70 -2.75
C ALA A 108 9.30 -24.70 -1.28
N LEU A 109 8.44 -24.30 -0.35
CA LEU A 109 8.73 -24.34 1.09
C LEU A 109 8.91 -25.79 1.58
N SER A 110 8.09 -26.74 1.13
CA SER A 110 8.15 -28.15 1.54
C SER A 110 9.41 -28.89 1.08
N VAL A 111 9.97 -28.50 -0.08
CA VAL A 111 11.24 -29.06 -0.58
C VAL A 111 12.40 -28.60 0.30
N ARG A 112 12.30 -27.39 0.85
CA ARG A 112 13.36 -26.72 1.62
C ARG A 112 13.29 -27.04 3.12
N SER A 113 12.11 -27.32 3.66
CA SER A 113 11.88 -27.59 5.10
C SER A 113 12.36 -28.97 5.58
N ARG A 114 12.82 -29.86 4.69
CA ARG A 114 13.31 -31.20 5.06
C ARG A 114 14.59 -31.20 5.91
N GLY A 115 15.17 -30.02 6.23
CA GLY A 115 16.42 -29.89 7.00
C GLY A 115 16.32 -29.24 8.38
N GLU A 116 15.30 -28.41 8.68
CA GLU A 116 15.29 -27.65 9.94
C GLU A 116 13.86 -27.19 10.32
N ALA A 117 13.55 -27.19 11.62
CA ALA A 117 12.26 -26.84 12.22
C ALA A 117 11.91 -25.33 12.14
N VAL A 118 12.33 -24.65 11.07
CA VAL A 118 12.26 -23.21 10.85
C VAL A 118 11.28 -22.93 9.68
N GLY A 119 10.07 -23.48 9.74
CA GLY A 119 9.10 -23.34 8.64
C GLY A 119 8.29 -22.03 8.71
N ALA A 120 7.67 -21.77 9.86
CA ALA A 120 6.77 -20.62 10.05
C ALA A 120 7.54 -19.30 10.23
N GLU A 121 8.60 -19.30 11.04
CA GLU A 121 9.47 -18.13 11.24
C GLU A 121 10.19 -17.71 9.95
N ASP A 122 10.62 -18.66 9.13
CA ASP A 122 11.23 -18.36 7.83
C ASP A 122 10.20 -17.74 6.88
N LEU A 123 8.98 -18.29 6.83
CA LEU A 123 7.90 -17.70 6.05
C LEU A 123 7.57 -16.27 6.51
N LEU A 124 7.49 -16.02 7.82
CA LEU A 124 7.25 -14.68 8.36
C LEU A 124 8.35 -13.70 7.96
N ARG A 125 9.63 -14.09 8.10
CA ARG A 125 10.76 -13.27 7.66
C ARG A 125 10.70 -12.96 6.16
N ARG A 126 10.31 -13.92 5.33
CA ARG A 126 10.16 -13.71 3.87
C ARG A 126 9.01 -12.77 3.56
N LEU A 127 7.88 -12.89 4.28
CA LEU A 127 6.74 -11.98 4.14
C LEU A 127 7.15 -10.55 4.50
N GLU A 128 7.92 -10.34 5.56
CA GLU A 128 8.46 -9.02 5.94
C GLU A 128 9.36 -8.41 4.85
N LEU A 129 10.23 -9.22 4.23
CA LEU A 129 11.08 -8.76 3.12
C LEU A 129 10.26 -8.33 1.91
N VAL A 130 9.22 -9.10 1.57
CA VAL A 130 8.33 -8.77 0.44
C VAL A 130 7.46 -7.56 0.77
N GLU A 131 7.00 -7.43 2.02
CA GLU A 131 6.27 -6.25 2.51
C GLU A 131 7.10 -4.98 2.35
N ASP A 132 8.35 -4.97 2.83
CA ASP A 132 9.23 -3.80 2.73
C ASP A 132 9.55 -3.46 1.26
N ALA A 133 9.75 -4.48 0.40
CA ALA A 133 9.94 -4.28 -1.04
C ALA A 133 8.68 -3.73 -1.73
N PHE A 134 7.50 -4.22 -1.36
CA PHE A 134 6.22 -3.75 -1.88
C PHE A 134 5.93 -2.30 -1.45
N ALA A 135 6.16 -1.97 -0.17
CA ALA A 135 6.08 -0.60 0.32
C ALA A 135 7.07 0.32 -0.42
N GLY A 136 8.27 -0.18 -0.74
CA GLY A 136 9.23 0.52 -1.59
C GLY A 136 8.73 0.78 -3.01
N ALA A 137 8.02 -0.16 -3.61
CA ALA A 137 7.38 0.01 -4.91
C ALA A 137 6.26 1.04 -4.88
N LEU A 138 5.39 1.02 -3.86
CA LEU A 138 4.32 2.00 -3.67
C LEU A 138 4.86 3.43 -3.53
N ARG A 139 5.94 3.62 -2.77
CA ARG A 139 6.60 4.92 -2.63
C ARG A 139 7.13 5.45 -3.97
N ARG A 140 7.66 4.59 -4.84
CA ARG A 140 8.09 5.00 -6.20
C ARG A 140 6.93 5.41 -7.09
N LEU A 141 5.73 4.92 -6.81
CA LEU A 141 4.50 5.33 -7.49
C LEU A 141 3.90 6.63 -6.93
N GLY A 142 4.52 7.24 -5.92
CA GLY A 142 4.06 8.48 -5.32
C GLY A 142 3.09 8.32 -4.14
N VAL A 143 2.87 7.08 -3.68
CA VAL A 143 2.07 6.83 -2.47
C VAL A 143 2.86 7.32 -1.24
N PRO A 144 2.24 8.08 -0.33
CA PRO A 144 2.95 8.56 0.84
C PRO A 144 3.39 7.41 1.77
N VAL A 145 4.41 7.68 2.60
CA VAL A 145 5.18 6.63 3.28
C VAL A 145 4.32 5.80 4.23
N ARG A 146 3.43 6.46 4.99
CA ARG A 146 2.58 5.82 6.00
C ARG A 146 1.59 4.87 5.35
N GLU A 147 0.98 5.32 4.26
CA GLU A 147 -0.01 4.63 3.46
C GLU A 147 0.64 3.45 2.73
N SER A 148 1.85 3.65 2.19
CA SER A 148 2.62 2.59 1.55
C SER A 148 2.92 1.42 2.50
N VAL A 149 3.33 1.72 3.74
CA VAL A 149 3.60 0.70 4.76
C VAL A 149 2.29 0.03 5.20
N HIS A 150 1.23 0.81 5.42
CA HIS A 150 -0.06 0.28 5.83
C HIS A 150 -0.65 -0.69 4.78
N HIS A 151 -0.68 -0.30 3.50
CA HIS A 151 -1.18 -1.16 2.44
C HIS A 151 -0.33 -2.41 2.25
N ALA A 152 1.01 -2.29 2.32
CA ALA A 152 1.89 -3.46 2.25
C ALA A 152 1.63 -4.45 3.40
N ALA A 153 1.43 -3.95 4.62
CA ALA A 153 1.11 -4.77 5.78
C ALA A 153 -0.25 -5.49 5.65
N GLU A 154 -1.28 -4.83 5.12
CA GLU A 154 -2.59 -5.46 4.85
C GLU A 154 -2.46 -6.59 3.82
N LEU A 155 -1.68 -6.39 2.76
CA LEU A 155 -1.37 -7.42 1.75
C LEU A 155 -0.55 -8.57 2.33
N ALA A 156 0.42 -8.27 3.20
CA ALA A 156 1.19 -9.28 3.92
C ALA A 156 0.31 -10.11 4.85
N ALA A 157 -0.64 -9.48 5.56
CA ALA A 157 -1.58 -10.14 6.44
C ALA A 157 -2.58 -11.03 5.67
N ALA A 158 -3.12 -10.52 4.57
CA ALA A 158 -3.99 -11.30 3.69
C ALA A 158 -3.24 -12.50 3.10
N THR A 159 -2.00 -12.29 2.63
CA THR A 159 -1.13 -13.36 2.10
C THR A 159 -0.80 -14.41 3.17
N GLY A 160 -0.41 -13.97 4.36
CA GLY A 160 -0.12 -14.85 5.49
C GLY A 160 -1.32 -15.74 5.85
N SER A 161 -2.54 -15.19 5.78
CA SER A 161 -3.75 -15.95 6.09
C SER A 161 -3.96 -17.18 5.20
N LEU A 162 -3.47 -17.14 3.94
CA LEU A 162 -3.49 -18.28 3.01
C LEU A 162 -2.63 -19.45 3.51
N PHE A 163 -1.58 -19.13 4.28
CA PHE A 163 -0.62 -20.09 4.83
C PHE A 163 -0.87 -20.38 6.32
N GLY A 164 -1.93 -19.82 6.90
CA GLY A 164 -2.26 -19.98 8.32
C GLY A 164 -1.34 -19.20 9.26
N VAL A 165 -0.61 -18.19 8.76
CA VAL A 165 0.25 -17.31 9.57
C VAL A 165 -0.31 -15.90 9.58
N ARG A 166 -0.12 -15.16 10.67
CA ARG A 166 -0.40 -13.73 10.70
C ARG A 166 0.90 -12.99 10.98
N PRO A 167 1.38 -12.14 10.05
CA PRO A 167 2.40 -11.16 10.37
C PRO A 167 1.95 -10.37 11.60
N THR A 168 2.85 -10.14 12.54
CA THR A 168 2.55 -9.27 13.68
C THR A 168 2.30 -7.88 13.12
N ALA A 169 1.11 -7.32 13.37
CA ALA A 169 0.81 -5.95 12.97
C ALA A 169 1.89 -5.02 13.55
N ARG A 170 2.70 -4.41 12.67
CA ARG A 170 3.73 -3.47 13.08
C ARG A 170 3.02 -2.32 13.84
N PRO A 171 3.38 -2.04 15.10
CA PRO A 171 2.75 -0.95 15.83
C PRO A 171 2.89 0.34 15.03
N PRO A 172 1.87 1.21 15.00
CA PRO A 172 1.99 2.50 14.33
C PRO A 172 3.22 3.21 14.86
N ALA A 173 4.04 3.74 13.95
CA ALA A 173 5.18 4.55 14.35
C ALA A 173 4.68 5.64 15.31
N PRO A 174 5.37 5.86 16.45
CA PRO A 174 4.98 6.92 17.38
C PRO A 174 4.91 8.24 16.62
N ASP A 175 3.87 9.02 16.91
CA ASP A 175 3.70 10.35 16.31
C ASP A 175 5.02 11.14 16.46
N PRO A 176 5.45 11.87 15.42
CA PRO A 176 6.63 12.70 15.53
C PRO A 176 6.45 13.63 16.75
N PRO A 177 7.50 13.82 17.58
CA PRO A 177 7.40 14.68 18.73
C PRO A 177 6.90 16.06 18.27
N PRO A 178 6.01 16.71 19.05
CA PRO A 178 5.48 18.02 18.68
C PRO A 178 6.66 18.93 18.39
N ALA A 179 6.63 19.57 17.21
CA ALA A 179 7.66 20.51 16.81
C ALA A 179 7.88 21.52 17.95
N PRO A 180 9.14 21.86 18.31
CA PRO A 180 9.39 22.84 19.34
C PRO A 180 8.61 24.11 18.99
N ALA A 181 7.80 24.58 19.95
CA ALA A 181 6.97 25.75 19.79
C ALA A 181 7.83 26.87 19.19
N ARG A 182 7.42 27.37 18.02
CA ARG A 182 8.07 28.55 17.44
C ARG A 182 8.07 29.63 18.54
N PRO A 183 9.22 30.24 18.88
CA PRO A 183 9.25 31.31 19.86
C PRO A 183 8.24 32.36 19.43
N GLN A 184 7.23 32.58 20.29
CA GLN A 184 6.26 33.64 20.07
C GLN A 184 7.04 34.96 20.00
N PRO A 185 6.84 35.79 18.96
CA PRO A 185 7.40 37.12 18.97
C PRO A 185 6.86 37.86 20.20
N PRO A 186 7.70 38.61 20.94
CA PRO A 186 7.26 39.31 22.14
C PRO A 186 6.10 40.23 21.78
N ALA A 187 5.01 40.11 22.55
CA ALA A 187 3.88 41.02 22.48
C ALA A 187 4.40 42.45 22.63
N ALA A 188 4.34 43.23 21.56
CA ALA A 188 4.59 44.66 21.64
C ALA A 188 3.58 45.26 22.63
N PRO A 189 4.03 46.01 23.65
CA PRO A 189 3.11 46.69 24.53
C PRO A 189 2.30 47.68 23.70
N PHE A 190 0.98 47.59 23.83
CA PHE A 190 0.02 48.58 23.35
C PHE A 190 0.51 49.98 23.75
N ALA A 191 1.07 50.71 22.78
CA ALA A 191 1.29 52.13 22.92
C ALA A 191 -0.08 52.79 22.79
N SER A 192 -0.61 53.21 23.94
CA SER A 192 -1.82 53.99 24.08
C SER A 192 -1.73 55.25 23.20
N LEU A 193 -2.57 55.32 22.16
CA LEU A 193 -2.84 56.57 21.45
C LEU A 193 -3.63 57.49 22.39
N PRO A 194 -3.18 58.72 22.70
CA PRO A 194 -4.00 59.65 23.44
C PRO A 194 -5.15 60.13 22.55
N GLN A 195 -6.37 59.94 23.04
CA GLN A 195 -7.55 60.69 22.58
C GLN A 195 -7.27 62.19 22.74
N MET A 196 -7.15 62.94 21.64
CA MET A 196 -7.40 64.38 21.66
C MET A 196 -8.79 64.65 21.12
N SER A 197 -9.67 64.90 22.08
CA SER A 197 -11.03 65.40 21.94
C SER A 197 -11.09 66.72 21.18
N ARG A 198 -11.83 66.72 20.08
CA ARG A 198 -13.02 67.54 19.85
C ARG A 198 -13.07 68.85 20.67
N TRP A 199 -12.66 69.96 20.06
CA TRP A 199 -13.15 71.29 20.40
C TRP A 199 -13.91 71.88 19.21
N SER A 200 -15.05 72.48 19.56
CA SER A 200 -16.11 72.99 18.71
C SER A 200 -15.79 74.34 18.06
N GLN A 201 -16.48 74.57 16.95
CA GLN A 201 -17.20 75.80 16.54
C GLN A 201 -16.48 77.06 16.04
N ASP A 202 -17.24 77.73 15.16
CA ASP A 202 -17.18 79.10 14.65
C ASP A 202 -16.16 79.39 13.52
N GLY A 203 -16.53 79.95 12.38
CA GLY A 203 -17.82 80.45 11.89
C GLY A 203 -17.66 80.92 10.43
N MET A 204 -18.77 80.89 9.71
CA MET A 204 -19.02 81.58 8.42
C MET A 204 -18.88 83.11 8.63
N PRO A 205 -18.61 83.93 7.58
CA PRO A 205 -19.27 83.91 6.27
C PRO A 205 -18.36 83.82 5.03
#